data_AF-A0AA47GTV2-F1
#
_entry.id   AF-A0AA47GTV2-F1
#
_cell.length_a   1.000
_cell.length_b   1.000
_cell.length_c   1.000
_cell.angle_alpha   90.00
_cell.angle_beta   90.00
_cell.angle_gamma   90.00
#
_symmetry.space_group_name_H-M   'P 1'
#
loop_
_entity.id
_entity.type
_entity.pdbx_description
1 polymer ?
#
loop_
_entity_poly.entity_id
_entity_poly.type
_entity_poly.pdbx_seq_one_letter_code
_entity_poly.pdbx_strand_id
1 'polypeptide(L)'
;MLRTVGNWSGPLREWLSALKYGGDTRMACWLSDKLLEIYSENWAGIPIVPVPPRKARIFYSGIDPVNEMACWMEKKGIQVLRLLKRKGNQTQKSLNRDERLQALALKYELKSKANSTYNETVLLDDVSTTGATLNACARVLKSAGVQRVYALAVCKD
;
A
#
# COMPACT_ATOMS: atom_id res chain seq x y z
N MET A 1 -0.18 -13.59 1.12
CA MET A 1 -1.47 -13.62 1.85
C MET A 1 -1.91 -12.19 2.08
N LEU A 2 -3.17 -11.86 1.80
CA LEU A 2 -3.78 -10.55 2.06
C LEU A 2 -4.70 -10.66 3.29
N ARG A 3 -4.61 -9.71 4.22
CA ARG A 3 -5.61 -9.51 5.28
C ARG A 3 -6.17 -8.10 5.21
N THR A 4 -7.41 -7.94 5.65
CA THR A 4 -8.12 -6.66 5.63
C THR A 4 -8.93 -6.45 6.90
N VAL A 5 -9.18 -5.20 7.27
CA VAL A 5 -10.12 -4.87 8.37
C VAL A 5 -11.54 -5.32 8.02
N GLY A 6 -11.95 -5.16 6.76
CA GLY A 6 -13.28 -5.61 6.32
C GLY A 6 -13.52 -5.46 4.81
N ASN A 7 -14.78 -5.52 4.42
CA ASN A 7 -15.21 -5.23 3.04
C ASN A 7 -15.40 -3.71 2.85
N TRP A 8 -15.33 -3.23 1.62
CA TRP A 8 -15.65 -1.84 1.25
C TRP A 8 -17.17 -1.57 1.38
N SER A 9 -17.67 -1.54 2.60
CA SER A 9 -19.09 -1.35 2.90
C SER A 9 -19.29 -0.67 4.27
N GLY A 10 -20.50 -0.12 4.45
CA GLY A 10 -20.94 0.46 5.73
C GLY A 10 -19.98 1.50 6.31
N PRO A 11 -19.82 1.52 7.65
CA PRO A 11 -18.97 2.51 8.33
C PRO A 11 -17.52 2.52 7.86
N LEU A 12 -16.95 1.35 7.49
CA LEU A 12 -15.57 1.27 7.03
C LEU A 12 -15.36 2.03 5.72
N ARG A 13 -16.32 1.95 4.79
CA ARG A 13 -16.31 2.74 3.56
C ARG A 13 -16.42 4.23 3.86
N GLU A 14 -17.28 4.63 4.80
CA GLU A 14 -17.47 6.04 5.18
C GLU A 14 -16.20 6.62 5.81
N TRP A 15 -15.62 5.95 6.80
CA TRP A 15 -14.40 6.39 7.48
C TRP A 15 -13.19 6.47 6.54
N LEU A 16 -13.01 5.45 5.70
CA LEU A 16 -11.93 5.48 4.71
C LEU A 16 -12.17 6.57 3.66
N SER A 17 -13.42 6.82 3.26
CA SER A 17 -13.75 7.92 2.34
C SER A 17 -13.50 9.29 2.98
N ALA A 18 -13.80 9.47 4.27
CA ALA A 18 -13.53 10.70 5.01
C ALA A 18 -12.03 11.01 5.08
N LEU A 19 -11.17 10.00 5.29
CA LEU A 19 -9.72 10.18 5.18
C LEU A 19 -9.31 10.50 3.75
N LYS A 20 -9.75 9.68 2.80
CA LYS A 20 -9.23 9.65 1.43
C LYS A 20 -9.64 10.85 0.60
N TYR A 21 -10.87 11.31 0.76
CA TYR A 21 -11.45 12.40 -0.02
C TYR A 21 -11.69 13.65 0.81
N GLY A 22 -11.98 13.50 2.11
CA GLY A 22 -12.20 14.63 3.03
C GLY A 22 -10.94 15.11 3.76
N GLY A 23 -9.84 14.34 3.73
CA GLY A 23 -8.60 14.69 4.41
C GLY A 23 -8.66 14.57 5.94
N ASP A 24 -9.64 13.86 6.49
CA ASP A 24 -9.79 13.72 7.94
C ASP A 24 -8.76 12.75 8.53
N THR A 25 -7.63 13.29 8.98
CA THR A 25 -6.53 12.51 9.55
C THR A 25 -6.85 11.85 10.88
N ARG A 26 -7.95 12.22 11.55
CA ARG A 26 -8.44 11.49 12.74
C ARG A 26 -8.85 10.07 12.38
N MET A 27 -9.40 9.88 11.17
CA MET A 27 -9.72 8.55 10.65
C MET A 27 -8.46 7.73 10.37
N ALA A 28 -7.34 8.36 10.00
CA ALA A 28 -6.08 7.63 9.85
C ALA A 28 -5.63 6.99 11.15
N CYS A 29 -5.80 7.66 12.30
CA CYS A 29 -5.48 7.09 13.62
C CYS A 29 -6.32 5.82 13.89
N TRP A 30 -7.65 5.95 13.81
CA TRP A 30 -8.57 4.84 14.10
C TRP A 30 -8.37 3.64 13.16
N LEU A 31 -8.21 3.91 11.86
CA LEU A 31 -7.95 2.87 10.86
C LEU A 31 -6.60 2.18 11.11
N SER A 32 -5.58 2.94 11.55
CA SER A 32 -4.27 2.38 11.88
C SER A 32 -4.32 1.46 13.09
N ASP A 33 -5.09 1.80 14.12
CA ASP A 33 -5.26 0.92 15.28
C ASP A 33 -5.88 -0.43 14.87
N LYS A 34 -6.88 -0.42 13.97
CA LYS A 34 -7.47 -1.65 13.44
C LYS A 34 -6.51 -2.46 12.57
N LEU A 35 -5.67 -1.79 11.79
CA LEU A 35 -4.60 -2.44 11.02
C LEU A 35 -3.53 -3.05 11.96
N LEU A 36 -3.23 -2.38 13.07
CA LEU A 36 -2.24 -2.83 14.07
C LEU A 36 -2.69 -4.08 14.82
N GLU A 37 -3.98 -4.23 15.12
CA GLU A 37 -4.55 -5.47 15.68
C GLU A 37 -4.20 -6.66 14.77
N ILE A 38 -4.54 -6.56 13.47
CA ILE A 38 -4.28 -7.61 12.48
C ILE A 38 -2.77 -7.84 12.29
N TYR A 39 -1.99 -6.75 12.20
CA TYR A 39 -0.55 -6.83 12.02
C TYR A 39 0.13 -7.54 13.19
N SER A 40 -0.21 -7.18 14.43
CA SER A 40 0.41 -7.74 15.64
C SER A 40 0.16 -9.24 15.78
N GLU A 41 -1.03 -9.70 15.40
CA GLU A 41 -1.39 -11.13 15.47
C GLU A 41 -0.67 -11.99 14.41
N ASN A 42 -0.21 -11.39 13.31
CA ASN A 42 0.21 -12.15 12.12
C ASN A 42 1.66 -11.92 11.70
N TRP A 43 2.18 -10.72 11.93
CA TRP A 43 3.41 -10.22 11.30
C TRP A 43 4.24 -9.33 12.23
N ALA A 44 4.10 -9.48 13.55
CA ALA A 44 4.88 -8.73 14.52
C ALA A 44 6.39 -8.81 14.21
N GLY A 45 7.04 -7.65 14.11
CA GLY A 45 8.48 -7.55 13.80
C GLY A 45 8.82 -7.56 12.30
N ILE A 46 7.86 -7.82 11.41
CA ILE A 46 8.08 -7.73 9.96
C ILE A 46 7.84 -6.29 9.49
N PRO A 47 8.77 -5.64 8.77
CA PRO A 47 8.58 -4.24 8.36
C PRO A 47 7.42 -4.05 7.39
N ILE A 48 6.75 -2.90 7.53
CA ILE A 48 5.68 -2.46 6.63
C ILE A 48 6.26 -1.64 5.47
N VAL A 49 5.75 -1.87 4.26
CA VAL A 49 6.08 -1.09 3.06
C VAL A 49 4.78 -0.44 2.54
N PRO A 50 4.60 0.88 2.66
CA PRO A 50 3.42 1.55 2.15
C PRO A 50 3.42 1.59 0.62
N VAL A 51 2.27 1.28 0.02
CA VAL A 51 2.05 1.35 -1.41
C VAL A 51 2.01 2.82 -1.87
N PRO A 52 2.79 3.21 -2.90
CA PRO A 52 2.79 4.59 -3.37
C PRO A 52 1.45 5.00 -4.01
N PRO A 53 0.92 6.19 -3.68
CA PRO A 53 -0.36 6.64 -4.18
C PRO A 53 -0.33 6.90 -5.69
N ARG A 54 -1.50 6.92 -6.32
CA ARG A 54 -1.64 7.48 -7.68
C ARG A 54 -1.65 8.99 -7.56
N LYS A 55 -0.81 9.72 -8.31
CA LYS A 55 -0.73 11.20 -8.25
C LYS A 55 -2.11 11.87 -8.29
N ALA A 56 -2.98 11.47 -9.23
CA ALA A 56 -4.35 11.98 -9.36
C ALA A 56 -5.24 11.80 -8.10
N ARG A 57 -4.90 10.86 -7.21
CA ARG A 57 -5.62 10.58 -5.96
C ARG A 57 -5.20 11.52 -4.82
N ILE A 58 -3.98 12.05 -4.85
CA ILE A 58 -3.47 13.03 -3.86
C ILE A 58 -4.06 14.42 -4.15
N PHE A 59 -4.34 14.76 -5.41
CA PHE A 59 -4.80 16.10 -5.80
C PHE A 59 -6.19 16.49 -5.29
N TYR A 60 -7.02 15.57 -4.80
CA TYR A 60 -8.36 15.89 -4.28
C TYR A 60 -8.38 16.26 -2.80
N SER A 61 -7.57 15.60 -1.96
CA SER A 61 -7.52 15.83 -0.52
C SER A 61 -6.18 16.38 -0.01
N GLY A 62 -5.16 16.47 -0.88
CA GLY A 62 -3.79 16.83 -0.52
C GLY A 62 -3.06 15.76 0.30
N ILE A 63 -3.70 14.63 0.59
CA ILE A 63 -3.25 13.63 1.54
C ILE A 63 -2.99 12.29 0.85
N ASP A 64 -2.00 11.55 1.35
CA ASP A 64 -1.76 10.14 1.02
C ASP A 64 -2.25 9.26 2.17
N PRO A 65 -3.47 8.69 2.10
CA PRO A 65 -4.07 7.91 3.20
C PRO A 65 -3.19 6.75 3.66
N VAL A 66 -2.50 6.10 2.72
CA VAL A 66 -1.65 4.95 3.02
C VAL A 66 -0.43 5.41 3.82
N ASN A 67 0.20 6.53 3.43
CA ASN A 67 1.31 7.08 4.18
C ASN A 67 0.87 7.68 5.52
N GLU A 68 -0.31 8.31 5.61
CA GLU A 68 -0.85 8.79 6.90
C GLU A 68 -1.03 7.64 7.89
N MET A 69 -1.64 6.54 7.46
CA MET A 69 -1.77 5.35 8.31
C MET A 69 -0.41 4.76 8.66
N ALA A 70 0.51 4.67 7.69
CA ALA A 70 1.87 4.19 7.96
C ALA A 70 2.60 5.06 9.00
N CYS A 71 2.47 6.39 8.94
CA CYS A 71 3.03 7.31 9.93
C CYS A 71 2.45 7.07 11.34
N TRP A 72 1.16 6.77 11.44
CA TRP A 72 0.53 6.40 12.72
C TRP A 72 1.09 5.07 13.27
N MET A 73 1.25 4.06 12.41
CA MET A 73 1.86 2.79 12.80
C MET A 73 3.34 2.95 13.21
N GLU A 74 4.08 3.82 12.54
CA GLU A 74 5.47 4.17 12.86
C GLU A 74 5.59 4.80 14.25
N LYS A 75 4.67 5.72 14.61
CA LYS A 75 4.57 6.29 15.98
C LYS A 75 4.28 5.25 17.05
N LYS A 76 3.71 4.09 16.69
CA LYS A 76 3.45 2.96 17.59
C LYS A 76 4.61 1.96 17.63
N GLY A 77 5.75 2.28 17.00
CA GLY A 77 6.97 1.47 17.03
C GLY A 77 7.08 0.46 15.89
N ILE A 78 6.18 0.50 14.89
CA ILE A 78 6.30 -0.38 13.72
C ILE A 78 7.34 0.17 12.76
N GLN A 79 8.25 -0.68 12.31
CA GLN A 79 9.23 -0.31 11.30
C GLN A 79 8.54 -0.12 9.93
N VAL A 80 8.64 1.07 9.37
CA VAL A 80 8.07 1.42 8.06
C VAL A 80 9.17 1.74 7.04
N LEU A 81 9.20 0.99 5.95
CA LEU A 81 10.17 1.12 4.87
C LEU A 81 9.51 1.69 3.62
N ARG A 82 9.77 2.96 3.32
CA ARG A 82 9.20 3.66 2.14
C ARG A 82 9.98 3.36 0.86
N LEU A 83 10.14 2.07 0.52
CA LEU A 83 11.02 1.55 -0.53
C LEU A 83 10.51 1.79 -1.95
N LEU A 84 9.19 1.88 -2.13
CA LEU A 84 8.56 1.92 -3.43
C LEU A 84 8.29 3.36 -3.88
N LYS A 85 8.35 3.59 -5.18
CA LYS A 85 7.79 4.76 -5.86
C LYS A 85 7.03 4.33 -7.10
N ARG A 86 6.14 5.18 -7.57
CA ARG A 86 5.44 4.99 -8.84
C ARG A 86 6.33 5.48 -9.98
N LYS A 87 6.42 4.73 -11.09
CA LYS A 87 7.10 5.21 -12.31
C LYS A 87 6.37 6.45 -12.84
N GLY A 88 7.11 7.47 -13.27
CA GLY A 88 6.53 8.65 -13.93
C GLY A 88 5.86 8.27 -15.25
N ASN A 89 4.90 9.09 -15.71
CA ASN A 89 4.23 8.90 -17.00
C ASN A 89 5.25 9.00 -18.14
N GLN A 90 5.85 7.88 -18.56
CA GLN A 90 6.34 7.78 -19.93
C GLN A 90 5.14 7.40 -20.80
N THR A 91 4.85 8.26 -21.76
CA THR A 91 3.79 8.11 -22.76
C THR A 91 3.94 6.76 -23.47
N GLN A 92 3.14 5.76 -23.10
CA GLN A 92 3.16 4.45 -23.76
C GLN A 92 2.17 4.48 -24.94
N LYS A 93 2.73 4.51 -26.15
CA LYS A 93 2.04 4.14 -27.40
C LYS A 93 1.39 2.76 -27.24
N SER A 94 0.27 2.57 -27.94
CA SER A 94 -0.59 1.38 -28.01
C SER A 94 0.07 0.05 -27.60
N LEU A 95 -0.26 -0.44 -26.40
CA LEU A 95 0.17 -1.74 -25.92
C LEU A 95 -1.00 -2.75 -25.96
N ASN A 96 -0.72 -3.97 -26.45
CA ASN A 96 -1.64 -5.09 -26.57
C ASN A 96 -1.91 -5.78 -25.21
N ARG A 97 -2.68 -6.89 -25.23
CA ARG A 97 -3.21 -7.53 -24.00
C ARG A 97 -2.11 -8.09 -23.08
N ASP A 98 -1.04 -8.64 -23.64
CA ASP A 98 0.09 -9.18 -22.87
C ASP A 98 0.98 -8.07 -22.32
N GLU A 99 1.17 -7.01 -23.10
CA GLU A 99 1.85 -5.81 -22.66
C GLU A 99 1.06 -5.06 -21.57
N ARG A 100 -0.27 -5.17 -21.52
CA ARG A 100 -1.09 -4.64 -20.41
C ARG A 100 -0.83 -5.38 -19.08
N LEU A 101 -0.60 -6.69 -19.12
CA LEU A 101 -0.26 -7.47 -17.93
C LEU A 101 1.15 -7.16 -17.44
N GLN A 102 2.10 -6.96 -18.37
CA GLN A 102 3.44 -6.46 -18.05
C GLN A 102 3.41 -4.98 -17.60
N ALA A 103 2.54 -4.14 -18.17
CA ALA A 103 2.38 -2.72 -17.85
C ALA A 103 1.90 -2.47 -16.41
N LEU A 104 1.22 -3.42 -15.78
CA LEU A 104 0.90 -3.34 -14.34
C LEU A 104 2.15 -3.49 -13.47
N ALA A 105 3.09 -4.38 -13.82
CA ALA A 105 4.39 -4.47 -13.16
C ALA A 105 5.25 -3.22 -13.42
N LEU A 106 5.04 -2.53 -14.54
CA LEU A 106 5.77 -1.32 -14.94
C LEU A 106 5.34 -0.03 -14.21
N LYS A 107 4.34 -0.07 -13.32
CA LYS A 107 3.86 1.15 -12.62
C LYS A 107 4.62 1.49 -11.34
N TYR A 108 5.37 0.55 -10.78
CA TYR A 108 6.11 0.74 -9.53
C TYR A 108 7.58 0.37 -9.72
N GLU A 109 8.44 0.98 -8.92
CA GLU A 109 9.88 0.70 -8.88
C GLU A 109 10.44 0.99 -7.49
N LEU A 110 11.62 0.47 -7.19
CA LEU A 110 12.35 0.84 -5.98
C LEU A 110 12.84 2.29 -6.06
N LYS A 111 12.86 2.99 -4.93
CA LYS A 111 13.63 4.23 -4.80
C LYS A 111 15.13 3.92 -4.92
N SER A 112 15.92 4.82 -5.52
CA SER A 112 17.36 4.58 -5.66
C SER A 112 18.00 4.43 -4.26
N LYS A 113 18.91 3.46 -4.12
CA LYS A 113 19.53 3.03 -2.84
C LYS A 113 18.66 2.18 -1.89
N ALA A 114 17.46 1.78 -2.28
CA ALA A 114 16.67 0.82 -1.50
C ALA A 114 17.20 -0.61 -1.72
N ASN A 115 18.16 -1.05 -0.90
CA ASN A 115 18.44 -2.47 -0.71
C ASN A 115 17.54 -2.97 0.43
N SER A 116 16.63 -3.90 0.14
CA SER A 116 15.94 -4.61 1.22
C SER A 116 16.86 -5.71 1.73
N THR A 117 17.45 -5.52 2.89
CA THR A 117 18.11 -6.62 3.63
C THR A 117 17.09 -7.57 4.28
N TYR A 118 15.79 -7.26 4.16
CA TYR A 118 14.72 -8.03 4.77
C TYR A 118 14.26 -9.17 3.87
N ASN A 119 14.18 -10.37 4.46
CA ASN A 119 13.61 -11.54 3.81
C ASN A 119 12.08 -11.44 3.69
N GLU A 120 11.43 -10.65 4.53
CA GLU A 120 9.98 -10.53 4.62
C GLU A 120 9.53 -9.08 4.75
N THR A 121 8.40 -8.74 4.13
CA THR A 121 7.75 -7.42 4.26
C THR A 121 6.23 -7.55 4.22
N VAL A 122 5.53 -6.57 4.78
CA VAL A 122 4.07 -6.42 4.67
C VAL A 122 3.75 -5.18 3.85
N LEU A 123 3.14 -5.34 2.68
CA LEU A 123 2.61 -4.19 1.92
C LEU A 123 1.38 -3.61 2.63
N LEU A 124 1.33 -2.28 2.75
CA LEU A 124 0.16 -1.56 3.26
C LEU A 124 -0.52 -0.79 2.13
N ASP A 125 -1.84 -0.97 1.96
CA ASP A 125 -2.67 -0.24 0.99
C ASP A 125 -4.00 0.19 1.61
N ASP A 126 -4.73 1.09 0.95
CA ASP A 126 -6.04 1.54 1.43
C ASP A 126 -7.15 0.56 1.03
N VAL A 127 -7.24 0.22 -0.26
CA VAL A 127 -8.29 -0.63 -0.82
C VAL A 127 -7.69 -1.65 -1.76
N SER A 128 -7.92 -2.94 -1.52
CA SER A 128 -7.61 -4.00 -2.47
C SER A 128 -8.87 -4.47 -3.20
N THR A 129 -8.94 -4.24 -4.50
CA THR A 129 -9.99 -4.82 -5.35
C THR A 129 -9.48 -6.12 -5.98
N THR A 130 -8.89 -6.04 -7.17
CA THR A 130 -8.30 -7.19 -7.89
C THR A 130 -6.94 -7.65 -7.35
N GLY A 131 -6.40 -6.96 -6.34
CA GLY A 131 -5.04 -7.16 -5.86
C GLY A 131 -3.93 -6.75 -6.86
N ALA A 132 -4.27 -6.14 -8.01
CA ALA A 132 -3.31 -5.83 -9.05
C ALA A 132 -2.18 -4.88 -8.59
N THR A 133 -2.50 -3.88 -7.77
CA THR A 133 -1.51 -2.95 -7.18
C THR A 133 -0.57 -3.69 -6.23
N LEU A 134 -1.12 -4.46 -5.30
CA LEU A 134 -0.36 -5.25 -4.33
C LEU A 134 0.56 -6.26 -5.03
N ASN A 135 0.04 -6.97 -6.04
CA ASN A 135 0.82 -7.91 -6.83
C ASN A 135 1.95 -7.24 -7.60
N ALA A 136 1.73 -6.05 -8.17
CA ALA A 136 2.78 -5.30 -8.85
C ALA A 136 3.88 -4.85 -7.88
N CYS A 137 3.50 -4.31 -6.71
CA CYS A 137 4.45 -3.91 -5.67
C CYS A 137 5.24 -5.11 -5.13
N ALA A 138 4.57 -6.24 -4.91
CA ALA A 138 5.20 -7.47 -4.43
C ALA A 138 6.23 -8.00 -5.42
N ARG A 139 5.98 -7.93 -6.74
CA ARG A 139 6.97 -8.30 -7.75
C ARG A 139 8.22 -7.43 -7.67
N VAL A 140 8.06 -6.11 -7.54
CA VAL A 140 9.20 -5.18 -7.40
C VAL A 140 10.04 -5.53 -6.17
N LEU A 141 9.39 -5.78 -5.02
CA LEU A 141 10.09 -6.17 -3.79
C LEU A 141 10.78 -7.53 -3.91
N LYS A 142 10.14 -8.51 -4.54
CA LYS A 142 10.73 -9.84 -4.78
C LYS A 142 11.94 -9.77 -5.70
N SER A 143 11.87 -8.98 -6.77
CA SER A 143 13.03 -8.71 -7.64
C SER A 143 14.17 -7.98 -6.91
N ALA A 144 13.88 -7.34 -5.77
CA ALA A 144 14.86 -6.72 -4.89
C ALA A 144 15.48 -7.68 -3.86
N GLY A 145 15.10 -8.95 -3.85
CA GLY A 145 15.60 -9.96 -2.91
C GLY A 145 14.67 -10.28 -1.73
N VAL A 146 13.48 -9.66 -1.63
CA VAL A 146 12.51 -10.02 -0.59
C VAL A 146 11.89 -11.38 -0.90
N GLN A 147 12.01 -12.35 0.00
CA GLN A 147 11.52 -13.72 -0.23
C GLN A 147 10.00 -13.83 -0.06
N ARG A 148 9.46 -13.22 1.00
CA ARG A 148 8.02 -13.27 1.31
C ARG A 148 7.44 -11.87 1.40
N VAL A 149 6.34 -11.66 0.69
CA VAL A 149 5.59 -10.39 0.70
C VAL A 149 4.17 -10.69 1.11
N TYR A 150 3.77 -10.16 2.26
CA TYR A 150 2.40 -10.16 2.76
C TYR A 150 1.71 -8.87 2.36
N ALA A 151 0.40 -8.80 2.52
CA ALA A 151 -0.36 -7.59 2.28
C ALA A 151 -1.40 -7.37 3.36
N LEU A 152 -1.54 -6.10 3.72
CA LEU A 152 -2.50 -5.58 4.67
C LEU A 152 -3.20 -4.40 4.00
N ALA A 153 -4.52 -4.39 3.99
CA ALA A 153 -5.29 -3.25 3.51
C ALA A 153 -6.43 -2.92 4.46
N VAL A 154 -6.95 -1.69 4.41
CA VAL A 154 -8.13 -1.36 5.21
C VAL A 154 -9.30 -2.21 4.76
N CYS A 155 -9.57 -2.25 3.45
CA CYS A 155 -10.70 -3.02 2.95
C CYS A 155 -10.38 -3.79 1.66
N LYS A 156 -11.17 -4.84 1.45
CA LYS A 156 -11.32 -5.50 0.15
C LYS A 156 -12.64 -5.14 -0.51
N ASP A 157 -12.65 -5.07 -1.83
CA ASP A 157 -13.85 -4.89 -2.67
C ASP A 157 -14.01 -6.13 -3.56
#